data_AF-A0A9Q4GAI5-F1
#
_entry.id   AF-A0A9Q4GAI5-F1
#
_cell.length_a   1.000
_cell.length_b   1.000
_cell.length_c   1.000
_cell.angle_alpha   90.00
_cell.angle_beta   90.00
_cell.angle_gamma   90.00
#
_symmetry.space_group_name_H-M   'P 1'
#
loop_
_entity.id
_entity.type
_entity.pdbx_description
1 polymer ?
#
loop_
_entity_poly.entity_id
_entity_poly.type
_entity_poly.pdbx_seq_one_letter_code
_entity_poly.pdbx_strand_id
1 'polypeptide(L)'
;MMLEKLRNSTFIFVLASLLFGAVSGFVDIKASEVQPAALLIIIFTCFLGFIQPRNAWLSALITGSSILAAHLISPFWGLYPDYPVEPSVWATTIALIPAFLGAYIGAAAGWALTGSGSKALK
;
A
#
# COMPACT_ATOMS: atom_id res chain seq x y z
N MET A 1 1.94 21.93 -12.69
CA MET A 1 3.41 21.84 -12.53
C MET A 1 3.83 20.98 -11.32
N MET A 2 3.35 21.24 -10.10
CA MET A 2 3.73 20.46 -8.90
C MET A 2 3.33 18.98 -8.94
N LEU A 3 2.08 18.68 -9.32
CA LEU A 3 1.59 17.29 -9.46
C LEU A 3 2.35 16.47 -10.50
N GLU A 4 2.83 17.13 -11.56
CA GLU A 4 3.63 16.46 -12.59
C GLU A 4 5.02 16.06 -12.09
N LYS A 5 5.62 16.92 -11.26
CA LYS A 5 6.92 16.67 -10.63
C LYS A 5 6.84 15.53 -9.60
N LEU A 6 5.73 15.47 -8.85
CA LEU A 6 5.43 14.37 -7.93
C LEU A 6 5.22 13.05 -8.68
N ARG A 7 4.45 13.07 -9.78
CA ARG A 7 4.18 11.89 -10.63
C ARG A 7 5.45 11.25 -11.21
N ASN A 8 6.48 12.03 -11.48
CA ASN A 8 7.74 11.53 -12.06
C ASN A 8 8.82 11.21 -11.01
N SER A 9 8.60 11.53 -9.73
CA SER A 9 9.59 11.30 -8.67
C SER A 9 9.38 9.95 -7.99
N THR A 10 10.04 8.92 -8.52
CA THR A 10 10.05 7.57 -7.92
C THR A 10 10.49 7.58 -6.46
N PHE A 11 11.40 8.48 -6.08
CA PHE A 11 11.86 8.62 -4.70
C PHE A 11 10.72 9.01 -3.75
N ILE A 12 9.94 10.04 -4.10
CA ILE A 12 8.80 10.50 -3.27
C ILE A 12 7.72 9.42 -3.21
N PHE A 13 7.49 8.72 -4.32
CA PHE A 13 6.54 7.61 -4.38
C PHE A 13 6.92 6.45 -3.47
N VAL A 14 8.19 6.03 -3.49
CA VAL A 14 8.71 4.99 -2.59
C VAL A 14 8.63 5.44 -1.14
N LEU A 15 9.01 6.69 -0.84
CA LEU A 15 8.92 7.23 0.51
C LEU A 15 7.46 7.26 1.02
N ALA A 16 6.52 7.69 0.18
CA ALA A 16 5.09 7.67 0.53
C ALA A 16 4.57 6.24 0.75
N SER A 17 5.00 5.28 -0.08
CA SER A 17 4.66 3.86 0.07
C SER A 17 5.18 3.30 1.40
N LEU A 18 6.42 3.63 1.78
CA LEU A 18 7.00 3.22 3.07
C LEU A 18 6.25 3.84 4.25
N LEU A 19 5.91 5.13 4.18
CA LEU A 19 5.15 5.80 5.25
C LEU A 19 3.76 5.18 5.43
N PHE A 20 3.04 4.95 4.35
CA PHE A 20 1.74 4.28 4.39
C PHE A 20 1.84 2.83 4.87
N GLY A 21 2.86 2.09 4.43
CA GLY A 21 3.16 0.75 4.94
C GLY A 21 3.43 0.73 6.45
N ALA A 22 4.22 1.68 6.96
CA ALA A 22 4.52 1.79 8.38
C ALA A 22 3.27 2.12 9.20
N VAL A 23 2.41 3.03 8.73
CA VAL A 23 1.13 3.35 9.38
C VAL A 23 0.22 2.12 9.42
N SER A 24 0.05 1.42 8.28
CA SER A 24 -0.78 0.21 8.23
C SER A 24 -0.23 -0.90 9.15
N GLY A 25 1.09 -1.09 9.19
CA GLY A 25 1.73 -2.07 10.07
C GLY A 25 1.59 -1.73 11.55
N PHE A 26 1.69 -0.46 11.91
CA PHE A 26 1.44 -0.01 13.28
C PHE A 26 -0.01 -0.26 13.70
N VAL A 27 -0.98 0.05 12.82
CA VAL A 27 -2.40 -0.23 13.06
C VAL A 27 -2.65 -1.72 13.18
N ASP A 28 -2.02 -2.54 12.34
CA ASP A 28 -2.15 -4.01 12.39
C ASP A 28 -1.67 -4.60 13.72
N ILE A 29 -0.58 -4.07 14.30
CA ILE A 29 -0.09 -4.52 15.61
C ILE A 29 -1.04 -4.12 16.75
N LYS A 30 -1.72 -2.97 16.64
CA LYS A 30 -2.56 -2.39 17.70
C LYS A 30 -4.04 -2.67 17.58
N ALA A 31 -4.49 -3.15 16.43
CA ALA A 31 -5.87 -3.54 16.25
C ALA A 31 -6.06 -4.95 16.80
N SER A 32 -7.22 -5.20 17.40
CA SER A 32 -7.63 -6.56 17.80
C SER A 32 -7.97 -7.45 16.60
N GLU A 33 -8.00 -6.89 15.39
CA GLU A 33 -8.47 -7.53 14.17
C GLU A 33 -7.68 -7.08 12.95
N VAL A 34 -7.66 -7.91 11.90
CA VAL A 34 -6.89 -7.67 10.66
C VAL A 34 -7.54 -6.68 9.68
N GLN A 35 -8.86 -6.47 9.78
CA GLN A 35 -9.58 -5.72 8.74
C GLN A 35 -9.26 -4.22 8.70
N PRO A 36 -9.00 -3.51 9.83
CA PRO A 36 -8.59 -2.10 9.80
C PRO A 36 -7.29 -1.88 9.01
N ALA A 37 -6.28 -2.74 9.23
CA ALA A 37 -5.02 -2.66 8.50
C ALA A 37 -5.22 -2.98 7.00
N ALA A 38 -5.98 -4.03 6.69
CA ALA A 38 -6.29 -4.38 5.30
C ALA A 38 -7.02 -3.24 4.56
N LEU A 39 -7.96 -2.56 5.21
CA LEU A 39 -8.67 -1.42 4.65
C LEU A 39 -7.72 -0.24 4.36
N LEU A 40 -6.84 0.10 5.31
CA LEU A 40 -5.83 1.15 5.11
C LEU A 40 -4.90 0.82 3.94
N ILE A 41 -4.45 -0.43 3.85
CA ILE A 41 -3.63 -0.90 2.72
C ILE A 41 -4.36 -0.67 1.40
N ILE A 42 -5.64 -1.05 1.28
CA ILE A 42 -6.43 -0.84 0.06
C ILE A 42 -6.49 0.65 -0.28
N ILE A 43 -6.83 1.50 0.70
CA ILE A 43 -6.98 2.95 0.50
C ILE A 43 -5.66 3.56 0.03
N PHE A 44 -4.56 3.29 0.74
CA PHE A 44 -3.26 3.86 0.45
C PHE A 44 -2.70 3.37 -0.88
N THR A 45 -2.78 2.06 -1.16
CA THR A 45 -2.29 1.51 -2.43
C THR A 45 -3.13 1.96 -3.60
N CYS A 46 -4.46 2.09 -3.45
CA CYS A 46 -5.33 2.68 -4.45
C CYS A 46 -4.98 4.14 -4.75
N PHE A 47 -4.79 4.95 -3.71
CA PHE A 47 -4.37 6.34 -3.89
C PHE A 47 -3.02 6.45 -4.61
N LEU A 48 -2.02 5.65 -4.22
CA LEU A 48 -0.71 5.63 -4.87
C LEU A 48 -0.78 5.11 -6.31
N GLY A 49 -1.54 4.04 -6.54
CA GLY A 49 -1.77 3.48 -7.87
C GLY A 49 -2.46 4.48 -8.79
N PHE A 50 -3.38 5.28 -8.27
CA PHE A 50 -4.02 6.37 -8.99
C PHE A 50 -3.05 7.48 -9.41
N ILE A 51 -2.16 7.89 -8.50
CA ILE A 51 -1.16 8.95 -8.77
C ILE A 51 -0.11 8.46 -9.78
N GLN A 52 0.37 7.23 -9.64
CA GLN A 52 1.43 6.68 -10.48
C GLN A 52 1.09 5.28 -11.03
N PRO A 53 0.13 5.19 -11.98
CA PRO A 53 -0.40 3.91 -12.47
C PRO A 53 0.66 2.94 -13.02
N ARG A 54 1.71 3.46 -13.66
CA ARG A 54 2.81 2.65 -14.22
C ARG A 54 3.60 1.88 -13.16
N ASN A 55 3.66 2.40 -11.94
CA ASN A 55 4.43 1.82 -10.83
C ASN A 55 3.54 1.32 -9.69
N ALA A 56 2.25 1.08 -9.95
CA ALA A 56 1.30 0.64 -8.93
C ALA A 56 1.71 -0.70 -8.27
N TRP A 57 2.35 -1.59 -9.03
CA TRP A 57 2.90 -2.84 -8.47
C TRP A 57 3.94 -2.60 -7.36
N LEU A 58 4.70 -1.51 -7.45
CA LEU A 58 5.75 -1.18 -6.49
C LEU A 58 5.16 -0.69 -5.17
N SER A 59 4.11 0.15 -5.20
CA SER A 59 3.42 0.56 -3.97
C SER A 59 2.72 -0.63 -3.31
N ALA A 60 2.15 -1.56 -4.08
CA ALA A 60 1.57 -2.79 -3.53
C ALA A 60 2.60 -3.64 -2.78
N LEU A 61 3.77 -3.88 -3.40
CA LEU A 61 4.85 -4.65 -2.78
C LEU A 61 5.37 -3.97 -1.51
N ILE A 62 5.71 -2.68 -1.59
CA ILE A 62 6.26 -1.95 -0.43
C ILE A 62 5.26 -1.92 0.71
N THR A 63 4.03 -1.47 0.45
CA THR A 63 3.01 -1.29 1.49
C THR A 63 2.55 -2.64 2.06
N GLY A 64 2.34 -3.66 1.22
CA GLY A 64 1.90 -4.98 1.67
C GLY A 64 2.99 -5.74 2.44
N SER A 65 4.24 -5.72 1.97
CA SER A 65 5.36 -6.33 2.70
C SER A 65 5.73 -5.59 3.99
N SER A 66 5.29 -4.33 4.14
CA SER A 66 5.48 -3.59 5.39
C SER A 66 4.73 -4.20 6.57
N ILE A 67 3.65 -4.97 6.35
CA ILE A 67 2.96 -5.69 7.43
C ILE A 67 3.86 -6.80 7.98
N LEU A 68 4.42 -7.63 7.09
CA LEU A 68 5.39 -8.64 7.49
C LEU A 68 6.59 -8.01 8.22
N ALA A 69 7.12 -6.91 7.67
CA ALA A 69 8.23 -6.18 8.30
C ALA A 69 7.84 -5.66 9.70
N ALA A 70 6.62 -5.12 9.86
CA ALA A 70 6.14 -4.64 11.15
C ALA A 70 6.11 -5.75 12.21
N HIS A 71 5.61 -6.94 11.87
CA HIS A 71 5.60 -8.11 12.76
C HIS A 71 6.98 -8.68 13.07
N LEU A 72 7.94 -8.55 12.15
CA LEU A 72 9.32 -8.95 12.39
C LEU A 72 10.08 -7.93 13.26
N ILE A 73 9.77 -6.64 13.15
CA ILE A 73 10.50 -5.56 13.81
C ILE A 73 9.89 -5.21 15.18
N SER A 74 8.58 -5.31 15.34
CA SER A 74 7.87 -4.93 16.58
C SER A 74 8.37 -5.62 17.85
N PRO A 75 8.80 -6.91 17.85
CA PRO A 75 9.30 -7.56 19.06
C PRO A 75 10.59 -6.92 19.57
N PHE A 76 11.42 -6.36 18.70
CA PHE A 76 12.64 -5.65 19.11
C PHE A 76 12.33 -4.38 19.91
N TRP A 77 11.11 -3.87 19.81
CA TRP A 77 10.65 -2.65 20.48
C TRP A 77 9.69 -2.97 21.66
N GLY A 78 9.55 -4.25 22.02
CA GLY A 78 8.64 -4.69 23.07
C GLY A 78 7.15 -4.52 22.70
N LEU A 79 6.85 -4.37 21.41
CA LEU A 79 5.49 -4.30 20.90
C LEU A 79 5.08 -5.68 20.41
N TYR A 80 3.98 -6.20 20.97
CA TYR A 80 3.40 -7.48 20.57
C TYR A 80 2.02 -7.22 19.96
N PRO A 81 1.65 -7.98 18.91
CA PRO A 81 0.31 -7.89 18.35
C PRO A 81 -0.74 -8.33 19.37
N ASP A 82 -1.88 -7.64 19.39
CA ASP A 82 -2.99 -7.95 20.30
C ASP A 82 -3.74 -9.24 19.92
N TYR A 83 -3.50 -9.78 18.71
CA TYR A 83 -4.03 -11.05 18.25
C TYR A 83 -2.91 -12.03 17.85
N PRO A 84 -3.12 -13.36 18.00
CA PRO A 84 -2.13 -14.35 17.62
C PRO A 84 -2.02 -14.46 16.09
N VAL A 85 -0.80 -14.32 15.57
CA VAL A 85 -0.51 -14.50 14.15
C VAL A 85 -0.33 -16.00 13.87
N GLU A 86 -1.43 -16.68 13.57
CA GLU A 86 -1.45 -18.11 13.25
C GLU A 86 -1.47 -18.38 11.74
N PRO A 87 -0.87 -19.48 11.26
CA PRO A 87 -0.02 -20.44 11.99
C PRO A 87 1.44 -19.98 12.11
N SER A 88 1.84 -18.91 11.42
CA SER A 88 3.19 -18.35 11.48
C SER A 88 3.19 -16.88 11.02
N VAL A 89 4.25 -16.14 11.32
CA VAL A 89 4.43 -14.75 10.90
C VAL A 89 4.29 -14.56 9.37
N TRP A 90 4.60 -15.58 8.58
CA TRP A 90 4.42 -15.58 7.12
C TRP A 90 2.96 -15.43 6.67
N ALA A 91 1.99 -15.73 7.53
CA ALA A 91 0.57 -15.50 7.24
C ALA A 91 0.27 -14.03 6.94
N THR A 92 1.03 -13.08 7.52
CA THR A 92 0.90 -11.64 7.25
C THR A 92 1.15 -11.26 5.79
N THR A 93 1.83 -12.11 5.02
CA THR A 93 2.06 -11.93 3.58
C THR A 93 0.76 -11.91 2.78
N ILE A 94 -0.35 -12.42 3.35
CA ILE A 94 -1.69 -12.31 2.77
C ILE A 94 -2.10 -10.85 2.52
N ALA A 95 -1.53 -9.90 3.26
CA ALA A 95 -1.74 -8.46 3.08
C ALA A 95 -1.31 -7.95 1.69
N LEU A 96 -0.49 -8.70 0.95
CA LEU A 96 -0.18 -8.39 -0.45
C LEU A 96 -1.42 -8.44 -1.34
N ILE A 97 -2.37 -9.34 -1.08
CA ILE A 97 -3.59 -9.47 -1.89
C ILE A 97 -4.40 -8.16 -1.89
N PRO A 98 -4.84 -7.61 -0.72
CA PRO A 98 -5.52 -6.33 -0.70
C PRO A 98 -4.64 -5.17 -1.19
N ALA A 99 -3.31 -5.23 -1.00
CA ALA A 99 -2.39 -4.22 -1.53
C ALA A 99 -2.38 -4.17 -3.06
N PHE A 100 -2.31 -5.33 -3.72
CA PHE A 100 -2.36 -5.40 -5.18
C PHE A 100 -3.74 -5.04 -5.71
N LEU A 101 -4.82 -5.46 -5.04
CA LEU A 101 -6.18 -5.06 -5.40
C LEU A 101 -6.33 -3.54 -5.37
N GLY A 102 -5.99 -2.90 -4.25
CA GLY A 102 -6.03 -1.44 -4.13
C GLY A 102 -5.18 -0.76 -5.21
N ALA A 103 -3.92 -1.14 -5.32
CA ALA A 103 -2.99 -0.57 -6.31
C ALA A 103 -3.53 -0.62 -7.75
N TYR A 104 -4.03 -1.76 -8.20
CA TYR A 104 -4.51 -1.90 -9.58
C TYR A 104 -5.89 -1.27 -9.81
N ILE A 105 -6.76 -1.20 -8.79
CA ILE A 105 -7.98 -0.39 -8.87
C ILE A 105 -7.61 1.08 -9.09
N GLY A 106 -6.68 1.59 -8.29
CA GLY A 106 -6.14 2.94 -8.43
C GLY A 106 -5.53 3.19 -9.80
N ALA A 107 -4.66 2.27 -10.26
CA ALA A 107 -4.02 2.37 -11.56
C ALA A 107 -5.03 2.38 -12.71
N ALA A 108 -6.05 1.51 -12.67
CA ALA A 108 -7.12 1.46 -13.65
C ALA A 108 -7.89 2.79 -13.71
N ALA A 109 -8.24 3.36 -12.55
CA ALA A 109 -8.87 4.67 -12.48
C ALA A 109 -7.96 5.78 -13.03
N GLY A 110 -6.67 5.77 -12.67
CA GLY A 110 -5.68 6.72 -13.18
C GLY A 110 -5.53 6.64 -14.70
N TRP A 111 -5.47 5.43 -15.28
CA TRP A 111 -5.44 5.22 -16.73
C TRP A 111 -6.74 5.63 -17.41
N ALA A 112 -7.91 5.36 -16.82
CA ALA A 112 -9.18 5.77 -17.40
C ALA A 112 -9.27 7.31 -17.50
N LEU A 113 -8.89 8.03 -16.44
CA LEU A 113 -8.96 9.49 -16.42
C LEU A 113 -7.88 10.17 -17.28
N THR A 114 -6.70 9.57 -17.39
CA THR A 114 -5.60 10.14 -18.20
C THR A 114 -5.62 9.68 -19.66
N GLY A 115 -6.16 8.49 -19.94
CA GLY A 115 -6.25 7.87 -21.27
C GLY A 115 -7.50 8.29 -22.06
N SER A 116 -8.60 8.67 -21.40
CA SER A 116 -9.81 9.13 -22.09
C SER A 116 -9.63 10.51 -22.77
N GLY A 117 -8.66 11.32 -22.32
CA GLY A 117 -8.31 12.60 -22.96
C GLY A 117 -7.65 12.48 -24.35
N SER A 118 -7.15 11.30 -24.73
CA SER A 118 -6.51 11.09 -26.04
C SER A 118 -7.45 10.61 -27.15
N LYS A 119 -8.66 10.13 -26.79
CA LYS A 119 -9.65 9.64 -27.78
C LYS A 119 -10.73 10.67 -28.13
N ALA A 120 -10.81 11.79 -27.40
CA ALA A 120 -11.74 12.89 -27.71
C ALA A 120 -11.18 13.93 -28.71
N LEU A 121 -9.96 13.71 -29.21
CA LEU A 121 -9.25 14.60 -30.15
C LEU A 121 -8.78 13.88 -31.43
N LYS A 122 -9.37 12.73 -31.76
CA LYS A 122 -9.19 12.07 -33.05
C LYS A 122 -10.54 11.88 -33.72
#